data_AF-A0A1J4JMM5-F1
#
_entry.id   AF-A0A1J4JMM5-F1
#
_cell.length_a   1.000
_cell.length_b   1.000
_cell.length_c   1.000
_cell.angle_alpha   90.00
_cell.angle_beta   90.00
_cell.angle_gamma   90.00
#
_symmetry.space_group_name_H-M   'P 1'
#
loop_
_entity.id
_entity.type
_entity.pdbx_description
1 polymer ?
#
loop_
_entity_poly.entity_id
_entity_poly.type
_entity_poly.pdbx_seq_one_letter_code
_entity_poly.pdbx_strand_id
1 'polypeptide(L)'
;MEPFDFDCKSTLSPRYTEALSKIDNAIEDLAIKNDLTPNNVRVLSNLTRRLYNQLLTHLERSKIASDLQKSIEQVLSFSDIPDQIISKCDSISKRFPEEFHNVSYDFTNLRAFKLPALEDAKNALVNLKNHGHRNDVEPILSLLELRFIHFTLYKGAEELQNTISSMMVNDMHRNDPNNFSKERFEQILKELQEAKKEASIFSEKLKKKKEKYHKEKQVNENLTMNLAALREEVAYRERIYSLEIERRDKELRQLRNIAHEHSLKQREIQALLSQIQTEKDKFISLETKYQLILTENERLSSQLRSQKK
;
A
#
# COMPACT_ATOMS: atom_id res chain seq x y z
N MET A 1 -1.63 -46.27 -35.05
CA MET A 1 -2.70 -45.80 -34.16
C MET A 1 -2.12 -45.80 -32.77
N GLU A 2 -1.66 -44.64 -32.29
CA GLU A 2 -1.20 -44.52 -30.91
C GLU A 2 -2.42 -44.48 -29.98
N PRO A 3 -2.32 -45.07 -28.77
CA PRO A 3 -3.40 -45.04 -27.81
C PRO A 3 -3.57 -43.61 -27.30
N PHE A 4 -4.81 -43.14 -27.36
CA PHE A 4 -5.25 -41.85 -26.85
C PHE A 4 -5.19 -41.89 -25.33
N ASP A 5 -4.06 -41.48 -24.74
CA ASP A 5 -3.95 -41.29 -23.29
C ASP A 5 -4.84 -40.12 -22.90
N PHE A 6 -5.97 -40.43 -22.27
CA PHE A 6 -6.77 -39.46 -21.53
C PHE A 6 -5.97 -39.09 -20.28
N ASP A 7 -4.98 -38.23 -20.46
CA ASP A 7 -4.24 -37.60 -19.38
C ASP A 7 -5.19 -36.60 -18.70
N CYS A 8 -6.09 -37.15 -17.88
CA CYS A 8 -7.04 -36.44 -17.04
C CYS A 8 -6.24 -35.75 -15.94
N LYS A 9 -5.48 -34.71 -16.30
CA LYS A 9 -4.93 -33.73 -15.36
C LYS A 9 -6.12 -33.09 -14.68
N SER A 10 -6.53 -33.67 -13.56
CA SER A 10 -7.64 -33.17 -12.75
C SER A 10 -7.20 -31.88 -12.08
N THR A 11 -7.36 -30.78 -12.81
CA THR A 11 -7.51 -29.48 -12.17
C THR A 11 -8.67 -29.62 -11.18
N LEU A 12 -8.38 -29.41 -9.89
CA LEU A 12 -9.39 -29.39 -8.83
C LEU A 12 -10.58 -28.54 -9.27
N SER A 13 -11.80 -28.98 -8.97
CA SER A 13 -12.98 -28.25 -9.41
C SER A 13 -12.97 -26.83 -8.80
N PRO A 14 -13.44 -25.80 -9.53
CA PRO A 14 -13.46 -24.43 -9.01
C PRO A 14 -14.19 -24.31 -7.67
N ARG A 15 -15.28 -25.06 -7.50
CA ARG A 15 -16.06 -25.12 -6.26
C ARG A 15 -15.26 -25.71 -5.09
N TYR A 16 -14.43 -26.72 -5.34
CA TYR A 16 -13.55 -27.30 -4.34
C TYR A 16 -12.47 -26.30 -3.88
N THR A 17 -11.83 -25.63 -4.84
CA THR A 17 -10.81 -24.61 -4.53
C THR A 17 -11.38 -23.39 -3.83
N GLU A 18 -12.62 -23.00 -4.16
CA GLU A 18 -13.32 -21.90 -3.49
C GLU A 18 -13.62 -22.25 -2.02
N ALA A 19 -14.13 -23.46 -1.76
CA ALA A 19 -14.40 -23.93 -0.40
C ALA A 19 -13.12 -23.97 0.45
N LEU A 20 -12.00 -24.46 -0.11
CA LEU A 20 -10.70 -24.45 0.58
C LEU A 20 -10.22 -23.03 0.88
N SER A 21 -10.33 -22.11 -0.08
CA SER A 21 -9.93 -20.72 0.12
C SER A 21 -10.75 -20.03 1.20
N LYS A 22 -12.07 -20.31 1.30
CA LYS A 22 -12.92 -19.79 2.39
C LYS A 22 -12.46 -20.29 3.75
N ILE A 23 -12.04 -21.55 3.84
CA ILE A 23 -11.50 -22.14 5.07
C ILE A 23 -10.17 -21.46 5.45
N ASP A 24 -9.24 -21.31 4.50
CA ASP A 24 -7.96 -20.65 4.74
C ASP A 24 -8.15 -19.21 5.26
N ASN A 25 -8.99 -18.42 4.60
CA ASN A 25 -9.28 -17.04 5.00
C ASN A 25 -9.88 -16.99 6.42
N ALA A 26 -10.82 -17.88 6.74
CA ALA A 26 -11.42 -17.93 8.07
C ALA A 26 -10.41 -18.33 9.16
N ILE A 27 -9.48 -19.24 8.87
CA ILE A 27 -8.38 -19.59 9.80
C ILE A 27 -7.48 -18.38 10.04
N GLU A 28 -7.10 -17.66 8.97
CA GLU A 28 -6.25 -16.48 9.05
C GLU A 28 -6.94 -15.35 9.83
N ASP A 29 -8.21 -15.08 9.56
CA ASP A 29 -8.99 -14.05 10.25
C ASP A 29 -9.09 -14.34 11.76
N LEU A 30 -9.35 -15.59 12.16
CA LEU A 30 -9.40 -15.96 13.58
C LEU A 30 -8.01 -15.91 14.24
N ALA A 31 -6.95 -16.21 13.50
CA ALA A 31 -5.57 -16.08 13.98
C ALA A 31 -5.21 -14.62 14.25
N ILE A 32 -5.53 -13.71 13.33
CA ILE A 32 -5.29 -12.26 13.46
C ILE A 32 -6.07 -11.70 14.66
N LYS A 33 -7.30 -12.19 14.86
CA LYS A 33 -8.15 -11.77 16.00
C LYS A 33 -7.81 -12.47 17.32
N ASN A 34 -6.75 -13.29 17.37
CA ASN A 34 -6.29 -14.05 18.55
C ASN A 34 -7.33 -15.01 19.14
N ASP A 35 -8.29 -15.46 18.34
CA ASP A 35 -9.31 -16.44 18.76
C ASP A 35 -8.81 -17.89 18.57
N LEU A 36 -7.78 -18.08 17.74
CA LEU A 36 -7.07 -19.35 17.59
C LEU A 36 -5.68 -19.31 18.20
N THR A 37 -5.33 -20.37 18.95
CA THR A 37 -3.95 -20.57 19.40
C THR A 37 -3.03 -20.87 18.21
N PRO A 38 -1.72 -20.54 18.28
CA PRO A 38 -0.77 -20.86 17.21
C PRO A 38 -0.73 -22.35 16.85
N ASN A 39 -0.96 -23.23 17.83
CA ASN A 39 -1.02 -24.67 17.60
C ASN A 39 -2.27 -25.06 16.79
N ASN A 40 -3.44 -24.50 17.13
CA ASN A 40 -4.68 -24.77 16.40
C ASN A 40 -4.58 -24.28 14.95
N VAL A 41 -4.06 -23.07 14.72
CA VAL A 41 -3.79 -22.55 13.38
C VAL A 41 -2.89 -23.51 12.61
N ARG A 42 -1.78 -23.95 13.22
CA ARG A 42 -0.84 -24.89 12.57
C ARG A 42 -1.50 -26.21 12.19
N VAL A 43 -2.36 -26.77 13.04
CA VAL A 43 -3.07 -28.03 12.77
C VAL A 43 -4.04 -27.85 11.61
N LEU A 44 -4.91 -26.83 11.67
CA LEU A 44 -5.93 -26.58 10.65
C LEU A 44 -5.29 -26.27 9.29
N SER A 45 -4.32 -25.34 9.23
CA SER A 45 -3.63 -24.98 7.99
C SER A 45 -2.88 -26.16 7.37
N ASN A 46 -2.33 -27.09 8.18
CA ASN A 46 -1.68 -28.29 7.64
C ASN A 46 -2.67 -29.24 6.97
N LEU A 47 -3.86 -29.41 7.55
CA LEU A 47 -4.91 -30.23 6.96
C LEU A 47 -5.44 -29.59 5.67
N THR A 48 -5.71 -28.28 5.67
CA THR A 48 -6.15 -27.56 4.46
C THR A 48 -5.08 -27.61 3.36
N ARG A 49 -3.80 -27.41 3.70
CA ARG A 49 -2.68 -27.53 2.75
C ARG A 49 -2.60 -28.90 2.09
N ARG A 50 -2.82 -29.98 2.86
CA ARG A 50 -2.82 -31.35 2.29
C ARG A 50 -3.94 -31.52 1.25
N LEU A 51 -5.10 -30.90 1.46
CA LEU A 51 -6.24 -30.99 0.54
C LEU A 51 -5.99 -30.29 -0.81
N TYR A 52 -5.06 -29.34 -0.89
CA TYR A 52 -4.62 -28.78 -2.16
C TYR A 52 -3.78 -29.74 -3.02
N ASN A 53 -3.27 -30.84 -2.45
CA ASN A 53 -2.50 -31.81 -3.23
C ASN A 53 -3.39 -32.47 -4.30
N GLN A 54 -3.08 -32.25 -5.58
CA GLN A 54 -3.84 -32.76 -6.72
C GLN A 54 -3.75 -34.28 -6.86
N LEU A 55 -2.67 -34.89 -6.37
CA LEU A 55 -2.43 -36.33 -6.49
C LEU A 55 -3.27 -37.18 -5.52
N LEU A 56 -3.99 -36.56 -4.59
CA LEU A 56 -4.85 -37.29 -3.66
C LEU A 56 -6.08 -37.87 -4.36
N THR A 57 -6.31 -39.16 -4.11
CA THR A 57 -7.56 -39.82 -4.47
C THR A 57 -8.74 -39.20 -3.73
N HIS A 58 -9.95 -39.34 -4.26
CA HIS A 58 -11.14 -38.81 -3.58
C HIS A 58 -11.37 -39.43 -2.19
N LEU A 59 -10.98 -40.69 -1.99
CA LEU A 59 -11.05 -41.35 -0.68
C LEU A 59 -10.10 -40.71 0.33
N GLU A 60 -8.85 -40.46 -0.05
CA GLU A 60 -7.88 -39.77 0.80
C GLU A 60 -8.30 -38.34 1.11
N ARG A 61 -8.83 -37.61 0.11
CA ARG A 61 -9.41 -36.27 0.31
C ARG A 61 -10.55 -36.31 1.32
N SER A 62 -11.46 -37.28 1.20
CA SER A 62 -12.60 -37.44 2.10
C SER A 62 -12.15 -37.68 3.54
N LYS A 63 -11.14 -38.54 3.73
CA LYS A 63 -10.55 -38.77 5.05
C LYS A 63 -9.95 -37.50 5.65
N ILE A 64 -9.12 -36.79 4.88
CA ILE A 64 -8.46 -35.55 5.36
C ILE A 64 -9.50 -34.45 5.64
N ALA A 65 -10.53 -34.32 4.80
CA ALA A 65 -11.62 -33.37 5.02
C ALA A 65 -12.44 -33.71 6.27
N SER A 66 -12.67 -35.00 6.54
CA SER A 66 -13.31 -35.43 7.79
C SER A 66 -12.44 -35.13 9.01
N ASP A 67 -11.13 -35.34 8.93
CA ASP A 67 -10.20 -34.99 10.02
C ASP A 67 -10.16 -33.47 10.24
N LEU A 68 -10.23 -32.67 9.16
CA LEU A 68 -10.36 -31.22 9.21
C LEU A 68 -11.67 -30.79 9.90
N GLN A 69 -12.80 -31.36 9.50
CA GLN A 69 -14.11 -31.08 10.10
C GLN A 69 -14.10 -31.34 11.61
N LYS A 70 -13.57 -32.50 12.03
CA LYS A 70 -13.45 -32.85 13.46
C LYS A 70 -12.53 -31.90 14.22
N SER A 71 -11.41 -31.52 13.60
CA SER A 71 -10.46 -30.56 14.18
C SER A 71 -11.10 -29.19 14.36
N ILE A 72 -11.88 -28.72 13.37
CA ILE A 72 -12.64 -27.47 13.45
C ILE A 72 -13.67 -27.55 14.58
N GLU A 73 -14.47 -28.61 14.63
CA GLU A 73 -15.46 -28.81 15.71
C GLU A 73 -14.81 -28.76 17.09
N GLN A 74 -13.69 -29.46 17.26
CA GLN A 74 -12.95 -29.48 18.53
C GLN A 74 -12.41 -28.09 18.88
N VAL A 75 -11.75 -27.43 17.94
CA VAL A 75 -11.17 -26.09 18.17
C VAL A 75 -12.26 -25.08 18.55
N LEU A 76 -13.39 -25.09 17.82
CA LEU A 76 -14.50 -24.18 18.09
C LEU A 76 -15.26 -24.52 19.38
N SER A 77 -15.25 -25.77 19.84
CA SER A 77 -15.87 -26.16 21.12
C SER A 77 -15.16 -25.60 22.35
N PHE A 78 -13.90 -25.17 22.23
CA PHE A 78 -13.16 -24.50 23.30
C PHE A 78 -13.32 -22.97 23.28
N SER A 79 -14.05 -22.43 22.30
CA SER A 79 -14.30 -21.00 22.22
C SER A 79 -15.41 -20.62 23.20
N ASP A 80 -15.13 -19.61 24.03
CA ASP A 80 -16.08 -19.01 24.98
C ASP A 80 -16.94 -17.90 24.34
N ILE A 81 -16.69 -17.57 23.07
CA ILE A 81 -17.41 -16.54 22.32
C ILE A 81 -18.93 -16.72 22.36
N PRO A 82 -19.51 -17.92 22.13
CA PRO A 82 -20.95 -18.11 22.20
C PRO A 82 -21.53 -17.74 23.56
N ASP A 83 -20.89 -18.19 24.64
CA ASP A 83 -21.34 -17.94 26.02
C ASP A 83 -21.21 -16.46 26.38
N GLN A 84 -20.13 -15.80 25.95
CA GLN A 84 -19.95 -14.37 26.11
C GLN A 84 -21.04 -13.56 25.39
N ILE A 85 -21.42 -13.97 24.17
CA ILE A 85 -22.50 -13.31 23.43
C ILE A 85 -23.82 -13.48 24.18
N ILE A 86 -24.16 -14.71 24.58
CA ILE A 86 -25.41 -15.01 25.30
C ILE A 86 -25.51 -14.17 26.56
N SER A 87 -24.48 -14.18 27.40
CA SER A 87 -24.44 -13.43 28.66
C SER A 87 -24.63 -11.92 28.47
N LYS A 88 -24.00 -11.34 27.45
CA LYS A 88 -24.11 -9.91 27.15
C LYS A 88 -25.45 -9.57 26.49
N CYS A 89 -25.94 -10.40 25.57
CA CYS A 89 -27.26 -10.25 24.96
C CYS A 89 -28.38 -10.36 26.00
N ASP A 90 -28.31 -11.28 26.95
CA ASP A 90 -29.27 -11.40 28.07
C ASP A 90 -29.31 -10.14 28.94
N SER A 91 -28.18 -9.46 29.07
CA SER A 91 -28.09 -8.21 29.84
C SER A 91 -28.70 -7.04 29.07
N ILE A 92 -28.52 -6.99 27.75
CA ILE A 92 -29.06 -5.94 26.88
C ILE A 92 -30.55 -6.15 26.60
N SER A 93 -31.01 -7.39 26.38
CA SER A 93 -32.41 -7.70 26.10
C SER A 93 -33.33 -7.33 27.26
N LYS A 94 -32.85 -7.42 28.51
CA LYS A 94 -33.56 -6.93 29.69
C LYS A 94 -33.72 -5.41 29.72
N ARG A 95 -32.79 -4.68 29.12
CA ARG A 95 -32.82 -3.21 29.04
C ARG A 95 -33.61 -2.71 27.82
N PHE A 96 -33.59 -3.46 26.73
CA PHE A 96 -34.17 -3.11 25.42
C PHE A 96 -35.03 -4.27 24.89
N PRO A 97 -36.17 -4.56 25.54
CA PRO A 97 -36.98 -5.73 25.21
C PRO A 97 -37.66 -5.62 23.83
N GLU A 98 -37.96 -4.41 23.37
CA GLU A 98 -38.63 -4.18 22.07
C GLU A 98 -37.71 -4.53 20.90
N GLU A 99 -36.44 -4.15 20.99
CA GLU A 99 -35.43 -4.42 19.96
C GLU A 99 -35.02 -5.90 19.89
N PHE A 100 -35.22 -6.66 20.98
CA PHE A 100 -34.82 -8.06 21.10
C PHE A 100 -36.00 -9.05 21.08
N HIS A 101 -37.24 -8.58 20.93
CA HIS A 101 -38.46 -9.40 21.05
C HIS A 101 -38.50 -10.65 20.15
N ASN A 102 -37.80 -10.62 19.00
CA ASN A 102 -37.72 -11.72 18.02
C ASN A 102 -36.30 -12.18 17.70
N VAL A 103 -35.29 -11.80 18.49
CA VAL A 103 -33.90 -12.15 18.22
C VAL A 103 -33.56 -13.46 18.93
N SER A 104 -33.32 -14.53 18.17
CA SER A 104 -32.73 -15.76 18.72
C SER A 104 -31.21 -15.61 18.78
N TYR A 105 -30.64 -15.83 19.97
CA TYR A 105 -29.20 -15.71 20.20
C TYR A 105 -28.60 -16.93 20.90
N ASP A 106 -29.26 -18.10 20.84
CA ASP A 106 -28.60 -19.35 21.19
C ASP A 106 -27.59 -19.72 20.09
N PHE A 107 -26.38 -19.22 20.29
CA PHE A 107 -25.26 -19.44 19.39
C PHE A 107 -24.42 -20.64 19.81
N THR A 108 -24.81 -21.45 20.80
CA THR A 108 -23.96 -22.54 21.32
C THR A 108 -23.75 -23.65 20.28
N ASN A 109 -24.80 -24.01 19.53
CA ASN A 109 -24.78 -25.15 18.64
C ASN A 109 -24.47 -24.76 17.19
N LEU A 110 -23.21 -24.93 16.77
CA LEU A 110 -22.78 -24.70 15.37
C LEU A 110 -23.56 -25.50 14.31
N ARG A 111 -24.14 -26.67 14.68
CA ARG A 111 -24.89 -27.53 13.76
C ARG A 111 -26.33 -27.07 13.55
N ALA A 112 -26.96 -26.56 14.59
CA ALA A 112 -28.34 -26.05 14.55
C ALA A 112 -28.41 -24.56 14.19
N PHE A 113 -27.29 -23.85 14.34
CA PHE A 113 -27.16 -22.43 14.11
C PHE A 113 -27.39 -22.05 12.63
N LYS A 114 -28.17 -20.98 12.39
CA LYS A 114 -28.52 -20.47 11.05
C LYS A 114 -28.07 -19.02 10.89
N LEU A 115 -27.46 -18.69 9.75
CA LEU A 115 -26.96 -17.35 9.42
C LEU A 115 -27.97 -16.20 9.70
N PRO A 116 -29.27 -16.33 9.39
CA PRO A 116 -30.24 -15.26 9.66
C PRO A 116 -30.30 -14.84 11.14
N ALA A 117 -30.10 -15.77 12.09
CA ALA A 117 -30.15 -15.44 13.51
C ALA A 117 -28.98 -14.54 13.96
N LEU A 118 -27.78 -14.71 13.38
CA LEU A 118 -26.66 -13.79 13.63
C LEU A 118 -26.91 -12.42 12.99
N GLU A 119 -27.52 -12.39 11.80
CA GLU A 119 -27.85 -11.14 11.11
C GLU A 119 -28.92 -10.36 11.86
N ASP A 120 -29.96 -11.02 12.36
CA ASP A 120 -31.01 -10.41 13.17
C ASP A 120 -30.44 -9.79 14.46
N ALA A 121 -29.57 -10.54 15.17
CA ALA A 121 -28.89 -10.04 16.36
C ALA A 121 -27.97 -8.85 16.05
N LYS A 122 -27.22 -8.91 14.96
CA LYS A 122 -26.36 -7.81 14.50
C LYS A 122 -27.20 -6.57 14.19
N ASN A 123 -28.32 -6.72 13.48
CA ASN A 123 -29.20 -5.63 13.10
C ASN A 123 -29.81 -4.94 14.33
N ALA A 124 -30.28 -5.72 15.32
CA ALA A 124 -30.79 -5.18 16.58
C ALA A 124 -29.73 -4.35 17.32
N LEU A 125 -28.49 -4.86 17.41
CA LEU A 125 -27.38 -4.17 18.08
C LEU A 125 -26.92 -2.92 17.32
N VAL A 126 -26.91 -2.95 15.99
CA VAL A 126 -26.60 -1.77 15.16
C VAL A 126 -27.66 -0.69 15.34
N ASN A 127 -28.94 -1.07 15.44
CA ASN A 127 -30.01 -0.12 15.75
C ASN A 127 -29.77 0.55 17.11
N LEU A 128 -29.51 -0.22 18.16
CA LEU A 128 -29.18 0.35 19.48
C LEU A 128 -27.92 1.24 19.47
N LYS A 129 -26.90 0.86 18.67
CA LYS A 129 -25.70 1.68 18.47
C LYS A 129 -26.06 3.04 17.89
N ASN A 130 -26.94 3.08 16.88
CA ASN A 130 -27.40 4.30 16.23
C ASN A 130 -28.26 5.18 17.15
N HIS A 131 -28.90 4.58 18.17
CA HIS A 131 -29.69 5.29 19.19
C HIS A 131 -28.86 5.72 20.42
N GLY A 132 -27.52 5.66 20.34
CA GLY A 132 -26.63 6.23 21.35
C GLY A 132 -26.10 5.24 22.39
N HIS A 133 -26.43 3.95 22.30
CA HIS A 133 -25.98 2.91 23.25
C HIS A 133 -24.65 2.25 22.89
N ARG A 134 -23.79 2.94 22.13
CA ARG A 134 -22.57 2.38 21.52
C ARG A 134 -21.70 1.58 22.49
N ASN A 135 -21.47 2.08 23.70
CA ASN A 135 -20.59 1.43 24.67
C ASN A 135 -21.10 0.07 25.14
N ASP A 136 -22.42 -0.14 25.14
CA ASP A 136 -23.04 -1.40 25.55
C ASP A 136 -22.99 -2.44 24.43
N VAL A 137 -23.20 -2.01 23.18
CA VAL A 137 -23.36 -2.94 22.03
C VAL A 137 -22.08 -3.21 21.25
N GLU A 138 -21.10 -2.30 21.22
CA GLU A 138 -19.85 -2.50 20.47
C GLU A 138 -19.10 -3.78 20.90
N PRO A 139 -18.97 -4.10 22.20
CA PRO A 139 -18.32 -5.34 22.63
C PRO A 139 -19.06 -6.59 22.17
N ILE A 140 -20.39 -6.54 21.98
CA ILE A 140 -21.19 -7.66 21.50
C ILE A 140 -21.04 -7.79 19.98
N LEU A 141 -21.05 -6.66 19.26
CA LEU A 141 -20.83 -6.64 17.82
C LEU A 141 -19.48 -7.27 17.45
N SER A 142 -18.41 -6.96 18.19
CA SER A 142 -17.10 -7.59 17.98
C SER A 142 -17.10 -9.10 18.19
N LEU A 143 -17.87 -9.59 19.18
CA LEU A 143 -18.02 -11.03 19.42
C LEU A 143 -18.87 -11.69 18.32
N LEU A 144 -19.93 -11.02 17.85
CA LEU A 144 -20.73 -11.52 16.73
C LEU A 144 -19.90 -11.64 15.45
N GLU A 145 -19.00 -10.70 15.18
CA GLU A 145 -18.06 -10.82 14.05
C GLU A 145 -17.19 -12.07 14.15
N LEU A 146 -16.66 -12.38 15.34
CA LEU A 146 -15.93 -13.63 15.57
C LEU A 146 -16.82 -14.85 15.32
N ARG A 147 -18.07 -14.79 15.78
CA ARG A 147 -19.03 -15.87 15.59
C ARG A 147 -19.41 -16.08 14.12
N PHE A 148 -19.48 -15.02 13.32
CA PHE A 148 -19.62 -15.13 11.87
C PHE A 148 -18.46 -15.91 11.25
N ILE A 149 -17.22 -15.64 11.67
CA ILE A 149 -16.05 -16.34 11.15
C ILE A 149 -16.05 -17.82 11.59
N HIS A 150 -16.45 -18.14 12.83
CA HIS A 150 -16.65 -19.53 13.26
C HIS A 150 -17.64 -20.27 12.37
N PHE A 151 -18.76 -19.63 12.06
CA PHE A 151 -19.78 -20.20 11.18
C PHE A 151 -19.25 -20.43 9.77
N THR A 152 -18.55 -19.45 9.20
CA THR A 152 -17.91 -19.57 7.87
C THR A 152 -16.91 -20.72 7.84
N LEU A 153 -16.08 -20.86 8.88
CA LEU A 153 -15.11 -21.95 8.98
C LEU A 153 -15.80 -23.32 9.01
N TYR A 154 -16.80 -23.48 9.88
CA TYR A 154 -17.55 -24.73 10.02
C TYR A 154 -18.31 -25.08 8.73
N LYS A 155 -19.03 -24.11 8.14
CA LYS A 155 -19.79 -24.33 6.91
C LYS A 155 -18.90 -24.56 5.69
N GLY A 156 -17.76 -23.88 5.60
CA GLY A 156 -16.79 -24.13 4.54
C GLY A 156 -16.30 -25.57 4.53
N ALA A 157 -16.04 -26.15 5.70
CA ALA A 157 -15.62 -27.54 5.83
C ALA A 157 -16.75 -28.54 5.52
N GLU A 158 -18.00 -28.24 5.88
CA GLU A 158 -19.17 -29.03 5.49
C GLU A 158 -19.40 -28.99 3.96
N GLU A 159 -19.33 -27.80 3.35
CA GLU A 159 -19.41 -27.60 1.90
C GLU A 159 -18.31 -28.36 1.15
N LEU A 160 -17.09 -28.37 1.69
CA LEU A 160 -15.97 -29.10 1.15
C LEU A 160 -16.23 -30.60 1.16
N GLN A 161 -16.74 -31.14 2.28
CA GLN A 161 -17.04 -32.56 2.41
C GLN A 161 -18.18 -33.01 1.48
N ASN A 162 -19.21 -32.16 1.31
CA ASN A 162 -20.26 -32.38 0.33
C ASN A 162 -19.72 -32.36 -1.11
N THR A 163 -18.80 -31.43 -1.42
CA THR A 163 -18.17 -31.33 -2.73
C THR A 163 -17.34 -32.58 -3.04
N ILE A 164 -16.53 -33.06 -2.09
CA ILE A 164 -15.76 -34.30 -2.23
C ILE A 164 -16.70 -35.50 -2.43
N SER A 165 -17.77 -35.58 -1.65
CA SER A 165 -18.74 -36.68 -1.76
C SER A 165 -19.41 -36.70 -3.14
N SER A 166 -19.78 -35.53 -3.67
CA SER A 166 -20.30 -35.41 -5.03
C SER A 166 -19.28 -35.84 -6.09
N MET A 167 -18.00 -35.47 -5.92
CA MET A 167 -16.92 -35.93 -6.82
C MET A 167 -16.78 -37.46 -6.78
N MET A 168 -16.81 -38.08 -5.59
CA MET A 168 -16.77 -39.54 -5.43
C MET A 168 -17.94 -40.24 -6.13
N VAL A 169 -19.16 -39.75 -5.91
CA VAL A 169 -20.38 -40.31 -6.53
C VAL A 169 -20.33 -40.19 -8.05
N ASN A 170 -19.89 -39.04 -8.58
CA ASN A 170 -19.74 -38.84 -10.02
C ASN A 170 -18.70 -39.78 -10.63
N ASP A 171 -17.55 -39.96 -9.96
CA ASP A 171 -16.52 -40.88 -10.42
C ASP A 171 -16.99 -42.34 -10.37
N MET A 172 -17.73 -42.73 -9.33
CA MET A 172 -18.36 -44.05 -9.27
C MET A 172 -19.36 -44.25 -10.42
N HIS A 173 -20.23 -43.29 -10.69
CA HIS A 173 -21.18 -43.37 -11.81
C HIS A 173 -20.52 -43.38 -13.18
N ARG A 174 -19.38 -42.68 -13.35
CA ARG A 174 -18.61 -42.67 -14.59
C ARG A 174 -17.93 -44.00 -14.85
N ASN A 175 -17.44 -44.64 -13.80
CA ASN A 175 -16.70 -45.90 -13.87
C ASN A 175 -17.58 -47.15 -13.70
N ASP A 176 -18.89 -46.99 -13.47
CA ASP A 176 -19.83 -48.11 -13.41
C ASP A 176 -20.06 -48.70 -14.82
N PRO A 177 -19.62 -49.96 -15.07
CA PRO A 177 -19.76 -50.60 -16.37
C PRO A 177 -21.22 -50.93 -16.74
N ASN A 178 -22.16 -50.87 -15.80
CA ASN A 178 -23.59 -51.15 -16.05
C ASN A 178 -24.43 -49.89 -16.34
N ASN A 179 -23.85 -48.70 -16.23
CA ASN A 179 -24.57 -47.44 -16.36
C ASN A 179 -24.56 -46.90 -17.80
N PHE A 180 -25.10 -47.63 -18.77
CA PHE A 180 -25.38 -47.13 -20.13
C PHE A 180 -26.89 -46.85 -20.30
N SER A 181 -27.49 -46.10 -19.38
CA SER A 181 -28.90 -45.69 -19.50
C SER A 181 -29.05 -44.43 -20.38
N LYS A 182 -30.23 -44.25 -20.97
CA LYS A 182 -30.62 -43.04 -21.72
C LYS A 182 -30.38 -41.75 -20.91
N GLU A 183 -30.51 -41.82 -19.59
CA GLU A 183 -30.26 -40.71 -18.66
C GLU A 183 -28.78 -40.30 -18.65
N ARG A 184 -27.83 -41.23 -18.78
CA ARG A 184 -26.39 -40.89 -18.93
C ARG A 184 -26.14 -40.14 -20.24
N PHE A 185 -26.80 -40.53 -21.32
CA PHE A 185 -26.69 -39.81 -22.60
C PHE A 185 -27.26 -38.39 -22.50
N GLU A 186 -28.41 -38.22 -21.86
CA GLU A 186 -29.03 -36.92 -21.62
C GLU A 186 -28.20 -36.03 -20.69
N GLN A 187 -27.58 -36.62 -19.66
CA GLN A 187 -26.70 -35.92 -18.74
C GLN A 187 -25.39 -35.48 -19.41
N ILE A 188 -24.76 -36.35 -20.20
CA ILE A 188 -23.58 -35.99 -21.01
C ILE A 188 -23.93 -34.88 -22.01
N LEU A 189 -25.10 -34.94 -22.65
CA LEU A 189 -25.58 -33.89 -23.56
C LEU A 189 -25.76 -32.55 -22.82
N LYS A 190 -26.31 -32.58 -21.61
CA LYS A 190 -26.49 -31.38 -20.78
C LYS A 190 -25.14 -30.78 -20.35
N GLU A 191 -24.21 -31.61 -19.87
CA GLU A 191 -22.85 -31.20 -19.51
C GLU A 191 -22.11 -30.60 -20.73
N LEU A 192 -22.24 -31.20 -21.92
CA LEU A 192 -21.68 -30.67 -23.17
C LEU A 192 -22.28 -29.31 -23.55
N GLN A 193 -23.59 -29.12 -23.36
CA GLN A 193 -24.25 -27.84 -23.64
C GLN A 193 -23.84 -26.75 -22.64
N GLU A 194 -23.72 -27.09 -21.35
CA GLU A 194 -23.25 -26.19 -20.31
C GLU A 194 -21.78 -25.79 -20.56
N ALA A 195 -20.91 -26.76 -20.83
CA ALA A 195 -19.51 -26.50 -21.18
C ALA A 195 -19.37 -25.63 -22.43
N LYS A 196 -20.24 -25.82 -23.45
CA LYS A 196 -20.26 -24.96 -24.64
C LYS A 196 -20.67 -23.52 -24.33
N LYS A 197 -21.67 -23.33 -23.46
CA LYS A 197 -22.08 -21.98 -23.00
C LYS A 197 -20.96 -21.32 -22.20
N GLU A 198 -20.34 -22.03 -21.27
CA GLU A 198 -19.22 -21.53 -20.48
C GLU A 198 -18.03 -21.16 -21.37
N ALA A 199 -17.65 -22.02 -22.33
CA ALA A 199 -16.60 -21.74 -23.30
C ALA A 199 -16.88 -20.47 -24.12
N SER A 200 -18.15 -20.24 -24.49
CA SER A 200 -18.54 -19.02 -25.20
C SER A 200 -18.40 -17.77 -24.31
N ILE A 201 -18.82 -17.84 -23.04
CA ILE A 201 -18.67 -16.74 -22.08
C ILE A 201 -17.18 -16.45 -21.83
N PHE A 202 -16.37 -17.49 -21.66
CA PHE A 202 -14.92 -17.35 -21.48
C PHE A 202 -14.25 -16.72 -22.71
N SER A 203 -14.64 -17.14 -23.92
CA SER A 203 -14.13 -16.57 -25.17
C SER A 203 -14.43 -15.06 -25.27
N GLU A 204 -15.64 -14.64 -24.91
CA GLU A 204 -16.02 -13.24 -24.93
C GLU A 204 -15.29 -12.41 -23.87
N LYS A 205 -15.14 -12.95 -22.64
CA LYS A 205 -14.33 -12.32 -21.58
C LYS A 205 -12.87 -12.19 -22.01
N LEU A 206 -12.31 -13.23 -22.64
CA LEU A 206 -10.93 -13.22 -23.13
C LEU A 206 -10.73 -12.17 -24.23
N LYS A 207 -11.70 -12.02 -25.14
CA LYS A 207 -11.69 -10.97 -26.17
C LYS A 207 -11.68 -9.57 -25.54
N LYS A 208 -12.60 -9.31 -24.59
CA LYS A 208 -12.64 -8.03 -23.85
C LYS A 208 -11.33 -7.74 -23.11
N LYS A 209 -10.73 -8.76 -22.49
CA LYS A 209 -9.44 -8.62 -21.78
C LYS A 209 -8.29 -8.34 -22.74
N LYS A 210 -8.25 -8.98 -23.91
CA LYS A 210 -7.27 -8.70 -24.97
C LYS A 210 -7.40 -7.27 -25.52
N GLU A 211 -8.62 -6.81 -25.76
CA GLU A 211 -8.88 -5.43 -26.20
C GLU A 211 -8.41 -4.40 -25.15
N LYS A 212 -8.71 -4.63 -23.87
CA LYS A 212 -8.23 -3.79 -22.77
C LYS A 212 -6.71 -3.75 -22.69
N TYR A 213 -6.07 -4.92 -22.75
CA TYR A 213 -4.60 -5.03 -22.73
C TYR A 213 -3.97 -4.28 -23.92
N HIS A 214 -4.57 -4.35 -25.11
CA HIS A 214 -4.05 -3.65 -26.28
C HIS A 214 -4.11 -2.12 -26.11
N LYS A 215 -5.22 -1.60 -25.56
CA LYS A 215 -5.36 -0.17 -25.23
C LYS A 215 -4.34 0.28 -24.18
N GLU A 216 -4.16 -0.49 -23.11
CA GLU A 216 -3.19 -0.19 -22.06
C GLU A 216 -1.75 -0.22 -22.60
N LYS A 217 -1.42 -1.18 -23.48
CA LYS A 217 -0.12 -1.24 -24.14
C LYS A 217 0.15 0.01 -24.99
N GLN A 218 -0.84 0.45 -25.77
CA GLN A 218 -0.70 1.67 -26.60
C GLN A 218 -0.52 2.92 -25.74
N VAL A 219 -1.25 3.03 -24.63
CA VAL A 219 -1.06 4.13 -23.66
C VAL A 219 0.35 4.09 -23.05
N ASN A 220 0.84 2.91 -22.69
CA ASN A 220 2.17 2.76 -22.11
C ASN A 220 3.29 3.13 -23.11
N GLU A 221 3.14 2.75 -24.38
CA GLU A 221 4.07 3.15 -25.45
C GLU A 221 4.10 4.67 -25.62
N ASN A 222 2.92 5.32 -25.65
CA ASN A 222 2.84 6.79 -25.72
C ASN A 222 3.47 7.48 -24.50
N LEU A 223 3.22 6.97 -23.29
CA LEU A 223 3.82 7.51 -22.07
C LEU A 223 5.35 7.33 -22.07
N THR A 224 5.84 6.20 -22.58
CA THR A 224 7.28 5.93 -22.70
C THR A 224 7.94 6.91 -23.67
N MET A 225 7.32 7.19 -24.81
CA MET A 225 7.81 8.20 -25.75
C MET A 225 7.82 9.60 -25.14
N ASN A 226 6.74 10.01 -24.46
CA ASN A 226 6.66 11.31 -23.82
C ASN A 226 7.71 11.47 -22.71
N LEU A 227 7.95 10.42 -21.91
CA LEU A 227 9.01 10.42 -20.89
C LEU A 227 10.40 10.56 -21.49
N ALA A 228 10.67 9.93 -22.64
CA ALA A 228 11.93 10.07 -23.34
C ALA A 228 12.13 11.52 -23.82
N ALA A 229 11.12 12.13 -24.45
CA ALA A 229 11.17 13.51 -24.92
C ALA A 229 11.39 14.51 -23.76
N LEU A 230 10.69 14.33 -22.64
CA LEU A 230 10.87 15.18 -21.45
C LEU A 230 12.27 15.05 -20.85
N ARG A 231 12.85 13.84 -20.84
CA ARG A 231 14.22 13.64 -20.36
C ARG A 231 15.24 14.36 -21.25
N GLU A 232 15.06 14.31 -22.57
CA GLU A 232 15.90 15.07 -23.50
C GLU A 232 15.76 16.58 -23.29
N GLU A 233 14.54 17.08 -23.08
CA GLU A 233 14.30 18.50 -22.82
C GLU A 233 14.95 18.97 -21.52
N VAL A 234 14.85 18.18 -20.44
CA VAL A 234 15.51 18.46 -19.17
C VAL A 234 17.03 18.51 -19.34
N ALA A 235 17.62 17.50 -19.99
CA ALA A 235 19.06 17.46 -20.23
C ALA A 235 19.54 18.65 -21.08
N TYR A 236 18.74 19.06 -22.07
CA TYR A 236 19.02 20.25 -22.87
C TYR A 236 19.00 21.54 -22.04
N ARG A 237 17.97 21.72 -21.21
CA ARG A 237 17.85 22.89 -20.31
C ARG A 237 18.97 22.94 -19.27
N GLU A 238 19.32 21.81 -18.67
CA GLU A 238 20.46 21.71 -17.73
C GLU A 238 21.78 22.14 -18.38
N ARG A 239 21.98 21.78 -19.65
CA ARG A 239 23.16 22.20 -20.41
C ARG A 239 23.18 23.70 -20.67
N ILE A 240 22.04 24.30 -21.03
CA ILE A 240 21.92 25.75 -21.19
C ILE A 240 22.23 26.46 -19.87
N TYR A 241 21.62 26.01 -18.76
CA TYR A 241 21.85 26.64 -17.46
C TYR A 241 23.30 26.54 -17.01
N SER A 242 23.95 25.41 -17.26
CA SER A 242 25.38 25.24 -16.97
C SER A 242 26.25 26.24 -17.74
N LEU A 243 25.98 26.44 -19.03
CA LEU A 243 26.70 27.41 -19.85
C LEU A 243 26.47 28.86 -19.39
N GLU A 244 25.23 29.20 -19.00
CA GLU A 244 24.92 30.54 -18.47
C GLU A 244 25.63 30.78 -17.13
N ILE A 245 25.67 29.78 -16.23
CA ILE A 245 26.43 29.85 -14.97
C ILE A 245 27.92 30.10 -15.27
N GLU A 246 28.53 29.33 -16.17
CA GLU A 246 29.94 29.51 -16.54
C GLU A 246 30.22 30.90 -17.11
N ARG A 247 29.30 31.43 -17.93
CA ARG A 247 29.39 32.79 -18.48
C ARG A 247 29.35 33.83 -17.36
N ARG A 248 28.37 33.73 -16.45
CA ARG A 248 28.23 34.66 -15.32
C ARG A 248 29.44 34.61 -14.38
N ASP A 249 30.01 33.44 -14.15
CA ASP A 249 31.24 33.28 -13.36
C ASP A 249 32.46 33.93 -14.01
N LYS A 250 32.54 33.94 -15.35
CA LYS A 250 33.59 34.68 -16.08
C LYS A 250 33.40 36.19 -15.93
N GLU A 251 32.17 36.69 -16.09
CA GLU A 251 31.84 38.11 -15.92
C GLU A 251 32.13 38.58 -14.48
N LEU A 252 31.74 37.80 -13.46
CA LEU A 252 32.04 38.10 -12.05
C LEU A 252 33.54 38.16 -11.77
N ARG A 253 34.34 37.27 -12.35
CA ARG A 253 35.81 37.31 -12.22
C ARG A 253 36.40 38.58 -12.84
N GLN A 254 35.92 38.97 -14.02
CA GLN A 254 36.36 40.21 -14.66
C GLN A 254 36.01 41.44 -13.82
N LEU A 255 34.78 41.52 -13.30
CA LEU A 255 34.36 42.62 -12.43
C LEU A 255 35.17 42.70 -11.14
N ARG A 256 35.49 41.55 -10.52
CA ARG A 256 36.37 41.51 -9.34
C ARG A 256 37.77 42.03 -9.65
N ASN A 257 38.34 41.69 -10.80
CA ASN A 257 39.65 42.19 -11.22
C ASN A 257 39.63 43.71 -11.42
N ILE A 258 38.61 44.23 -12.12
CA ILE A 258 38.44 45.68 -12.31
C ILE A 258 38.29 46.41 -10.97
N ALA A 259 37.48 45.87 -10.05
CA ALA A 259 37.31 46.44 -8.72
C ALA A 259 38.62 46.43 -7.91
N HIS A 260 39.43 45.37 -8.04
CA HIS A 260 40.74 45.28 -7.42
C HIS A 260 41.72 46.32 -7.97
N GLU A 261 41.83 46.45 -9.30
CA GLU A 261 42.65 47.47 -9.94
C GLU A 261 42.24 48.89 -9.54
N HIS A 262 40.94 49.17 -9.50
CA HIS A 262 40.41 50.45 -9.04
C HIS A 262 40.80 50.73 -7.59
N SER A 263 40.72 49.72 -6.71
CA SER A 263 41.14 49.85 -5.31
C SER A 263 42.63 50.17 -5.18
N LEU A 264 43.49 49.53 -5.99
CA LEU A 264 44.93 49.82 -6.00
C LEU A 264 45.20 51.26 -6.44
N LYS A 265 44.62 51.70 -7.56
CA LYS A 265 44.73 53.09 -8.04
C LYS A 265 44.22 54.10 -7.01
N GLN A 266 43.14 53.78 -6.32
CA GLN A 266 42.59 54.66 -5.28
C GLN A 266 43.56 54.80 -4.09
N ARG A 267 44.25 53.73 -3.68
CA ARG A 267 45.31 53.79 -2.66
C ARG A 267 46.50 54.63 -3.12
N GLU A 268 46.92 54.48 -4.38
CA GLU A 268 48.00 55.29 -4.97
C GLU A 268 47.63 56.78 -4.99
N ILE A 269 46.41 57.12 -5.42
CA ILE A 269 45.92 58.51 -5.40
C ILE A 269 45.93 59.07 -3.98
N GLN A 270 45.46 58.31 -2.99
CA GLN A 270 45.49 58.74 -1.58
C GLN A 270 46.91 58.97 -1.07
N ALA A 271 47.86 58.09 -1.43
CA ALA A 271 49.27 58.24 -1.08
C ALA A 271 49.88 59.51 -1.70
N LEU A 272 49.62 59.76 -2.99
CA LEU A 272 50.09 60.96 -3.69
C LEU A 272 49.49 62.24 -3.11
N LEU A 273 48.19 62.25 -2.78
CA LEU A 273 47.54 63.39 -2.13
C LEU A 273 48.17 63.71 -0.77
N SER A 274 48.48 62.68 0.03
CA SER A 274 49.18 62.83 1.31
C SER A 274 50.59 63.41 1.12
N GLN A 275 51.32 62.95 0.10
CA GLN A 275 52.64 63.47 -0.24
C GLN A 275 52.59 64.94 -0.70
N ILE A 276 51.64 65.28 -1.57
CA ILE A 276 51.41 66.66 -2.02
C ILE A 276 51.10 67.57 -0.82
N GLN A 277 50.27 67.11 0.12
CA GLN A 277 49.97 67.89 1.32
C GLN A 277 51.22 68.14 2.16
N THR A 278 52.05 67.09 2.36
CA THR A 278 53.31 67.20 3.09
C THR A 278 54.27 68.20 2.42
N GLU A 279 54.39 68.17 1.09
CA GLU A 279 55.24 69.11 0.34
C GLU A 279 54.69 70.55 0.37
N LYS A 280 53.36 70.72 0.32
CA LYS A 280 52.73 72.03 0.52
C LYS A 280 53.05 72.61 1.89
N ASP A 281 52.96 71.80 2.95
CA ASP A 281 53.26 72.25 4.32
C ASP A 281 54.74 72.64 4.46
N LYS A 282 55.66 71.89 3.84
CA LYS A 282 57.09 72.26 3.76
C LYS A 282 57.30 73.57 3.01
N PHE A 283 56.64 73.74 1.86
CA PHE A 283 56.73 74.97 1.07
C PHE A 283 56.27 76.18 1.87
N ILE A 284 55.10 76.11 2.53
CA ILE A 284 54.57 77.17 3.39
C ILE A 284 55.56 77.48 4.53
N SER A 285 56.16 76.45 5.15
CA SER A 285 57.18 76.67 6.18
C SER A 285 58.43 77.38 5.64
N LEU A 286 58.90 77.01 4.45
CA LEU A 286 60.05 77.64 3.79
C LEU A 286 59.75 79.07 3.39
N GLU A 287 58.58 79.34 2.83
CA GLU A 287 58.12 80.68 2.49
C GLU A 287 58.04 81.57 3.74
N THR A 288 57.49 81.04 4.83
CA THR A 288 57.46 81.74 6.13
C THR A 288 58.87 82.06 6.64
N LYS A 289 59.81 81.11 6.55
CA LYS A 289 61.22 81.33 6.92
C LYS A 289 61.89 82.37 6.03
N TYR A 290 61.62 82.35 4.72
CA TYR A 290 62.18 83.30 3.78
C TYR A 290 61.67 84.73 4.03
N GLN A 291 60.37 84.88 4.30
CA GLN A 291 59.79 86.18 4.69
C GLN A 291 60.43 86.73 5.96
N LEU A 292 60.64 85.89 6.99
CA LEU A 292 61.35 86.30 8.20
C LEU A 292 62.78 86.81 7.90
N ILE A 293 63.51 86.12 7.02
CA ILE A 293 64.86 86.54 6.60
C ILE A 293 64.80 87.87 5.84
N LEU A 294 63.83 88.05 4.93
CA LEU A 294 63.65 89.31 4.20
C LEU A 294 63.39 90.48 5.15
N THR A 295 62.44 90.32 6.08
CA THR A 295 62.13 91.36 7.07
C THR A 295 63.35 91.69 7.93
N GLU A 296 64.12 90.68 8.35
CA GLU A 296 65.35 90.88 9.11
C GLU A 296 66.44 91.59 8.29
N ASN A 297 66.56 91.26 7.00
CA ASN A 297 67.50 91.91 6.10
C ASN A 297 67.13 93.37 5.82
N GLU A 298 65.84 93.68 5.69
CA GLU A 298 65.32 95.06 5.61
C GLU A 298 65.59 95.84 6.90
N ARG A 299 65.40 95.20 8.08
CA ARG A 299 65.72 95.77 9.39
C ARG A 299 67.21 96.11 9.49
N LEU A 300 68.09 95.16 9.17
CA LEU A 300 69.55 95.35 9.19
C LEU A 300 70.00 96.41 8.18
N SER A 301 69.43 96.41 6.97
CA SER A 301 69.70 97.42 5.95
C SER A 301 69.29 98.83 6.41
N SER A 302 68.17 98.94 7.12
CA SER A 302 67.70 100.20 7.70
C SER A 302 68.63 100.70 8.82
N GLN A 303 69.13 99.79 9.67
CA GLN A 303 70.14 100.11 10.69
C GLN A 303 71.47 100.56 10.08
N LEU A 304 71.91 99.92 9.00
CA LEU A 304 73.10 100.33 8.25
C LEU A 304 72.93 101.72 7.62
N ARG A 305 71.73 102.06 7.16
CA ARG A 305 71.43 103.41 6.63
C ARG A 305 71.39 104.47 7.73
N SER A 306 70.93 104.15 8.92
CA SER A 306 70.90 105.10 10.04
C SER A 306 72.28 105.34 10.67
N GLN A 307 73.24 104.42 10.52
CA GLN A 307 74.64 104.61 10.94
C GLN A 307 75.49 105.45 9.95
N LYS A 308 74.97 105.76 8.75
CA LYS A 308 75.64 106.59 7.73
C LYS A 308 75.18 108.06 7.73
N LYS A 309 74.43 108.49 8.74
CA LYS A 309 74.11 109.90 9.02
C LYS A 309 74.86 110.34 10.27
#